data_AF-T1C392-F1
#
_entry.id   AF-T1C392-F1
#
_cell.length_a   1.000
_cell.length_b   1.000
_cell.length_c   1.000
_cell.angle_alpha   90.00
_cell.angle_beta   90.00
_cell.angle_gamma   90.00
#
_symmetry.space_group_name_H-M   'P 1'
#
loop_
_entity.id
_entity.type
_entity.pdbx_description
1 polymer ?
#
loop_
_entity_poly.entity_id
_entity_poly.type
_entity_poly.pdbx_seq_one_letter_code
_entity_poly.pdbx_strand_id
1 'polypeptide(L)' 'RIWLDLMQHGACVALTVFARFTRRGGLDINPLRSSDAAARLPAWQRYAQQ' A
#
# COMPACT_ATOMS: atom_id res chain seq x y z
N ARG A 1 1.72 -2.88 9.89
CA ARG A 1 1.37 -4.18 10.51
C ARG A 1 1.05 -5.20 9.42
N ILE A 2 -0.03 -5.04 8.64
CA ILE A 2 -0.41 -5.90 7.49
C ILE A 2 0.76 -6.54 6.71
N TRP A 3 1.70 -5.76 6.15
CA TRP A 3 2.82 -6.33 5.39
C TRP A 3 3.70 -7.28 6.21
N LEU A 4 4.03 -6.93 7.47
CA LEU A 4 4.87 -7.77 8.34
C LEU A 4 4.14 -9.07 8.65
N ASP A 5 2.87 -8.98 8.99
CA ASP A 5 2.05 -10.12 9.36
C ASP A 5 1.94 -11.11 8.18
N LEU A 6 1.68 -10.60 6.97
CA LEU A 6 1.61 -11.42 5.76
C LEU A 6 2.96 -12.01 5.35
N MET A 7 4.06 -11.26 5.46
CA MET A 7 5.40 -11.80 5.19
C MET A 7 5.81 -12.89 6.17
N GLN A 8 5.47 -12.73 7.45
CA GLN A 8 5.87 -13.66 8.50
C GLN A 8 5.02 -14.93 8.51
N HIS A 9 3.72 -14.84 8.22
CA HIS A 9 2.79 -15.95 8.36
C HIS A 9 2.22 -16.49 7.04
N GLY A 10 2.28 -15.71 5.96
CA GLY A 10 1.66 -16.05 4.67
C GLY A 10 2.56 -16.82 3.70
N ALA A 11 3.82 -17.11 4.07
CA ALA A 11 4.80 -17.79 3.22
C ALA A 11 4.93 -17.18 1.80
N CYS A 12 4.84 -15.85 1.70
CA CYS A 12 4.87 -15.15 0.42
C CYS A 12 6.29 -15.16 -0.18
N VAL A 13 6.41 -15.58 -1.44
CA VAL A 13 7.67 -15.45 -2.22
C VAL A 13 7.91 -13.99 -2.64
N ALA A 14 6.84 -13.24 -2.89
CA ALA A 14 6.85 -11.81 -3.12
C ALA A 14 5.53 -11.20 -2.60
N LEU A 15 5.58 -9.97 -2.10
CA LEU A 15 4.40 -9.29 -1.55
C LEU A 15 4.46 -7.78 -1.80
N THR A 16 3.37 -7.25 -2.33
CA THR A 16 3.10 -5.81 -2.43
C THR A 16 1.83 -5.48 -1.64
N VAL A 17 1.92 -4.51 -0.74
CA VAL A 17 0.79 -3.95 -0.01
C VAL A 17 0.67 -2.48 -0.35
N PHE A 18 -0.51 -2.10 -0.82
CA PHE A 18 -0.85 -0.72 -1.14
C PHE A 18 -2.15 -0.35 -0.44
N ALA A 19 -2.17 0.81 0.24
CA ALA A 19 -3.36 1.33 0.90
C ALA A 19 -3.69 2.72 0.41
N ARG A 20 -4.98 3.05 0.46
CA ARG A 20 -5.50 4.39 0.17
C ARG A 20 -6.37 4.83 1.33
N PHE A 21 -5.96 5.89 1.99
CA PHE A 21 -6.71 6.45 3.10
C PHE A 21 -7.56 7.62 2.61
N THR A 22 -8.70 7.81 3.27
CA THR A 22 -9.49 9.04 3.15
C THR A 22 -8.69 10.20 3.75
N ARG A 23 -8.90 11.41 3.25
CA ARG A 23 -8.18 12.60 3.75
C ARG A 23 -8.38 12.83 5.24
N ARG A 24 -7.33 13.39 5.86
CA ARG A 24 -7.41 14.02 7.19
C ARG A 24 -6.74 15.38 7.09
N GLY A 25 -7.45 16.45 7.45
CA GLY A 25 -6.93 17.82 7.34
C GLY A 25 -6.51 18.23 5.91
N GLY A 26 -7.11 17.63 4.87
CA GLY A 26 -6.76 17.89 3.47
C GLY A 26 -5.56 17.10 2.95
N LEU A 27 -4.90 16.26 3.77
CA LEU A 27 -3.77 15.45 3.36
C LEU A 27 -4.20 14.04 2.92
N ASP A 28 -3.77 13.64 1.72
CA ASP A 28 -3.85 12.28 1.20
C ASP A 28 -2.59 11.49 1.57
N ILE A 29 -2.74 10.32 2.20
CA ILE A 29 -1.64 9.39 2.48
C ILE A 29 -1.96 8.06 1.82
N ASN A 30 -1.07 7.60 0.93
CA ASN A 30 -1.25 6.39 0.14
C ASN A 30 0.03 5.52 0.24
N PRO A 31 0.25 4.79 1.34
CA PRO A 31 1.50 4.07 1.55
C PRO A 31 1.58 2.83 0.64
N LEU A 32 2.75 2.66 0.03
CA LEU A 32 3.16 1.46 -0.70
C LEU A 32 4.29 0.77 0.04
N ARG A 33 4.23 -0.55 0.12
CA ARG A 33 5.35 -1.39 0.54
C ARG A 33 5.42 -2.62 -0.35
N SER A 34 6.60 -2.94 -0.85
CA SER A 34 6.82 -4.10 -1.72
C SER A 34 8.13 -4.79 -1.37
N SER A 35 8.19 -6.10 -1.62
CA SER A 35 9.43 -6.85 -1.70
C SER A 35 10.22 -6.54 -2.99
N ASP A 36 9.55 -6.02 -4.02
CA ASP A 36 10.16 -5.55 -5.26
C ASP A 36 10.53 -4.06 -5.14
N ALA A 37 11.83 -3.76 -5.29
CA ALA A 37 12.35 -2.40 -5.25
C ALA A 37 11.87 -1.52 -6.42
N ALA A 38 11.45 -2.13 -7.54
CA ALA A 38 10.90 -1.43 -8.70
C ALA A 38 9.38 -1.19 -8.59
N ALA A 39 8.74 -1.65 -7.52
CA ALA A 39 7.31 -1.47 -7.33
C ALA A 39 6.95 0.02 -7.23
N ARG A 40 5.98 0.41 -8.05
CA ARG A 40 5.47 1.78 -8.12
C ARG A 40 4.00 1.83 -7.78
N LEU A 41 3.56 2.98 -7.28
CA LEU A 41 2.14 3.25 -7.12
C LEU A 41 1.45 3.12 -8.49
N PRO A 42 0.22 2.55 -8.55
CA PRO A 42 -0.63 2.74 -9.70
C PRO A 42 -0.86 4.25 -9.90
N ALA A 43 -1.23 4.66 -11.12
CA ALA A 43 -1.43 6.07 -11.47
C ALA A 43 -2.22 6.84 -10.39
N TRP A 44 -2.00 8.15 -10.28
CA TRP A 44 -2.61 9.08 -9.31
C TRP A 44 -4.14 9.26 -9.50
N GLN A 45 -4.86 8.17 -9.72
CA GLN A 45 -6.31 8.08 -9.70
C GLN A 45 -6.76 8.22 -8.26
N ARG A 46 -7.75 9.09 -8.02
CA ARG A 46 -8.42 9.21 -6.72
C ARG A 46 -9.64 8.30 -6.72
N TYR A 47 -9.82 7.50 -5.68
CA TYR A 47 -11.10 6.81 -5.49
C TYR A 47 -12.13 7.77 -4.90
N ALA A 48 -13.42 7.48 -5.13
CA ALA A 48 -14.53 8.36 -4.80
C ALA A 48 -14.57 8.84 -3.34
N GLN A 49 -13.95 8.09 -2.42
CA GLN A 49 -13.95 8.36 -0.98
C GLN A 49 -12.62 8.98 -0.47
N GLN A 50 -11.69 9.35 -1.37
CA GLN A 50 -10.41 9.99 -1.01
C GLN A 50 -10.45 11.52 -0.99
#